data_AF-A0A2T0SY81-F1
#
_entry.id   AF-A0A2T0SY81-F1
#
_cell.length_a   1.000
_cell.length_b   1.000
_cell.length_c   1.000
_cell.angle_alpha   90.00
_cell.angle_beta   90.00
_cell.angle_gamma   90.00
#
_symmetry.space_group_name_H-M   'P 1'
#
loop_
_entity.id
_entity.type
_entity.pdbx_description
1 polymer ?
#
loop_
_entity_poly.entity_id
_entity_poly.type
_entity_poly.pdbx_seq_one_letter_code
_entity_poly.pdbx_strand_id
1 'polypeptide(L)'
;MDNPFKKGDWVVCIDFMYTGDFKKSQVQQGKAYRVTDVIDDSIEGTWEKDHNGDGIWLAASRFQLEDPFQTKIRNTLSQIQRYNE
;
A
#
# COMPACT_ATOMS: atom_id res chain seq x y z
N MET A 1 9.23 -18.58 -1.30
CA MET A 1 9.54 -17.63 -2.38
C MET A 1 9.81 -16.31 -1.69
N ASP A 2 10.90 -15.64 -2.03
CA ASP A 2 11.24 -14.36 -1.38
C ASP A 2 10.23 -13.29 -1.78
N ASN A 3 9.78 -12.47 -0.82
CA ASN A 3 8.92 -11.34 -1.10
C ASN A 3 9.71 -10.27 -1.86
N PRO A 4 9.24 -9.85 -3.06
CA PRO A 4 9.97 -8.91 -3.89
C PRO A 4 9.91 -7.46 -3.37
N PHE A 5 9.05 -7.18 -2.39
CA PHE A 5 8.82 -5.84 -1.87
C PHE A 5 9.64 -5.54 -0.63
N LYS A 6 9.82 -4.24 -0.38
CA LYS A 6 10.55 -3.73 0.78
C LYS A 6 9.70 -2.68 1.49
N LYS A 7 9.98 -2.51 2.78
CA LYS A 7 9.41 -1.43 3.58
C LYS A 7 9.66 -0.09 2.90
N GLY A 8 8.59 0.68 2.72
CA GLY A 8 8.60 1.97 2.06
C GLY A 8 8.19 1.94 0.59
N ASP A 9 8.13 0.77 -0.03
CA ASP A 9 7.66 0.63 -1.41
C ASP A 9 6.19 1.03 -1.53
N TRP A 10 5.85 1.57 -2.70
CA TRP A 10 4.47 1.72 -3.14
C TRP A 10 4.10 0.52 -3.99
N VAL A 11 3.02 -0.14 -3.62
CA VAL A 11 2.49 -1.30 -4.33
C VAL A 11 1.04 -1.08 -4.72
N VAL A 12 0.65 -1.62 -5.86
CA VAL A 12 -0.72 -1.56 -6.36
C VAL A 12 -1.34 -2.94 -6.24
N CYS A 13 -2.55 -2.99 -5.68
CA CYS A 13 -3.28 -4.24 -5.58
C CYS A 13 -3.76 -4.68 -6.97
N ILE A 14 -3.38 -5.88 -7.39
CA ILE A 14 -3.75 -6.40 -8.73
C ILE A 14 -5.12 -7.08 -8.74
N ASP A 15 -5.59 -7.54 -7.58
CA ASP A 15 -6.88 -8.20 -7.40
C ASP A 15 -7.72 -7.52 -6.31
N PHE A 16 -9.04 -7.50 -6.45
CA PHE A 16 -9.91 -7.01 -5.39
C PHE A 16 -9.99 -8.04 -4.24
N MET A 17 -9.82 -7.59 -2.98
CA MET A 17 -9.86 -8.47 -1.81
C MET A 17 -10.80 -7.97 -0.71
N TYR A 18 -11.60 -8.89 -0.16
CA TYR A 18 -12.29 -8.71 1.10
C TYR A 18 -11.44 -9.28 2.24
N THR A 19 -11.06 -8.43 3.19
CA THR A 19 -10.49 -8.89 4.46
C THR A 19 -11.65 -9.21 5.39
N GLY A 20 -11.78 -10.49 5.75
CA GLY A 20 -12.97 -11.05 6.40
C GLY A 20 -13.14 -10.68 7.88
N ASP A 21 -12.11 -10.17 8.54
CA ASP A 21 -12.11 -10.00 10.00
C ASP A 21 -11.85 -8.56 10.41
N PHE A 22 -12.84 -8.01 11.13
CA PHE A 22 -12.81 -6.76 11.89
C PHE A 22 -12.62 -5.47 11.08
N LYS A 23 -13.77 -4.84 10.76
CA LYS A 23 -13.94 -3.45 10.32
C LYS A 23 -13.34 -3.09 8.94
N LYS A 24 -14.09 -3.41 7.88
CA LYS A 24 -14.25 -2.58 6.65
C LYS A 24 -13.00 -2.14 5.88
N SER A 25 -11.85 -2.80 6.00
CA SER A 25 -10.68 -2.42 5.22
C SER A 25 -10.64 -3.15 3.88
N GLN A 26 -11.45 -2.68 2.93
CA GLN A 26 -11.44 -3.19 1.56
C GLN A 26 -10.12 -2.86 0.87
N VAL A 27 -9.44 -3.88 0.34
CA VAL A 27 -8.27 -3.68 -0.50
C VAL A 27 -8.75 -3.58 -1.93
N GLN A 28 -8.68 -2.37 -2.48
CA GLN A 28 -9.24 -2.04 -3.77
C GLN A 28 -8.22 -2.32 -4.86
N GLN A 29 -8.64 -3.05 -5.87
CA GLN A 29 -7.87 -3.24 -7.09
C GLN A 29 -7.49 -1.88 -7.70
N GLY A 30 -6.24 -1.76 -8.15
CA GLY A 30 -5.73 -0.54 -8.76
C GLY A 30 -5.39 0.58 -7.77
N LYS A 31 -5.69 0.41 -6.47
CA LYS A 31 -5.30 1.37 -5.44
C LYS A 31 -3.87 1.10 -4.97
N ALA A 32 -3.14 2.17 -4.70
CA ALA A 32 -1.79 2.12 -4.18
C ALA A 32 -1.78 2.08 -2.65
N TYR A 33 -0.87 1.28 -2.12
CA TYR A 33 -0.64 1.04 -0.70
C TYR A 33 0.85 1.20 -0.41
N ARG A 34 1.18 1.76 0.75
CA ARG A 34 2.56 1.85 1.21
C ARG A 34 2.87 0.64 2.06
N VAL A 35 3.96 -0.05 1.73
CA VAL A 35 4.47 -1.16 2.51
C VAL A 35 5.08 -0.63 3.82
N THR A 36 4.50 -1.01 4.95
CA THR A 36 4.98 -0.62 6.29
C THR A 36 5.83 -1.70 6.93
N ASP A 37 5.60 -2.96 6.56
CA ASP A 37 6.39 -4.10 7.00
C ASP A 37 6.33 -5.27 6.01
N VAL A 38 7.27 -6.21 6.13
CA VAL A 38 7.41 -7.39 5.27
C VAL A 38 7.77 -8.60 6.13
N ILE A 39 6.96 -9.66 6.06
CA ILE A 39 7.20 -10.93 6.75
C ILE A 39 6.95 -12.05 5.74
N ASP A 40 7.96 -12.91 5.55
CA ASP A 40 7.92 -14.05 4.62
C ASP A 40 7.41 -13.66 3.23
N ASP A 41 6.20 -14.12 2.85
CA ASP A 41 5.52 -13.87 1.58
C ASP A 41 4.38 -12.85 1.69
N SER A 42 4.32 -12.13 2.81
CA SER A 42 3.28 -11.19 3.17
C SER A 42 3.84 -9.78 3.37
N ILE A 43 3.00 -8.79 3.08
CA ILE A 43 3.28 -7.39 3.35
C ILE A 43 2.23 -6.80 4.26
N GLU A 44 2.63 -5.86 5.09
CA GLU A 44 1.71 -4.95 5.75
C GLU A 44 1.56 -3.69 4.88
N GLY A 45 0.33 -3.39 4.47
CA GLY A 45 0.01 -2.23 3.63
C GLY A 45 -0.88 -1.22 4.35
N THR A 46 -0.58 0.07 4.19
CA THR A 46 -1.43 1.18 4.65
C THR A 46 -1.81 2.10 3.48
N TRP A 47 -2.96 2.77 3.57
CA TRP A 47 -3.34 3.80 2.60
C TRP A 47 -3.01 5.20 3.13
N GLU A 48 -2.69 6.16 2.24
CA GLU A 48 -2.20 7.50 2.62
C GLU A 48 -3.08 8.27 3.61
N LYS A 49 -4.40 8.06 3.57
CA LYS A 49 -5.36 8.78 4.42
C LYS A 49 -5.55 8.21 5.83
N ASP A 50 -5.07 7.01 6.14
CA ASP A 50 -5.22 6.45 7.49
C ASP A 50 -4.02 6.82 8.35
N HIS A 51 -4.14 7.97 9.00
CA HIS A 51 -3.29 8.38 10.10
C HIS A 51 -3.45 7.51 11.36
N ASN A 52 -4.41 6.58 11.37
CA ASN A 52 -4.68 5.69 12.50
C ASN A 52 -3.84 4.40 12.51
N GLY A 53 -3.00 4.17 11.50
CA GLY A 53 -1.90 3.20 11.59
C GLY A 53 -2.28 1.71 11.59
N ASP A 54 -3.55 1.36 11.41
CA ASP A 54 -3.96 -0.04 11.29
C ASP A 54 -3.60 -0.56 9.88
N GLY A 55 -2.36 -1.05 9.76
CA GLY A 55 -1.89 -1.77 8.59
C GLY A 55 -2.62 -3.09 8.39
N ILE A 56 -2.70 -3.53 7.13
CA ILE A 56 -3.36 -4.79 6.78
C ILE A 56 -2.30 -5.74 6.24
N TRP A 57 -2.22 -6.92 6.84
CA TRP A 57 -1.38 -8.01 6.37
C TRP A 57 -2.03 -8.76 5.22
N LEU A 58 -1.33 -8.83 4.09
CA LEU A 58 -1.81 -9.43 2.86
C LEU A 58 -0.69 -10.16 2.14
N ALA A 59 -1.05 -11.22 1.40
CA ALA A 59 -0.10 -11.94 0.57
C ALA A 59 0.51 -11.03 -0.51
N ALA A 60 1.83 -10.98 -0.60
CA ALA A 60 2.57 -10.17 -1.56
C ALA A 60 2.21 -10.52 -3.01
N SER A 61 1.83 -11.77 -3.28
CA SER A 61 1.38 -12.23 -4.60
C SER A 61 0.14 -11.49 -5.14
N ARG A 62 -0.57 -10.72 -4.30
CA ARG A 62 -1.74 -9.91 -4.67
C ARG A 62 -1.40 -8.48 -5.04
N PHE A 63 -0.11 -8.16 -5.09
CA PHE A 63 0.40 -6.84 -5.36
C PHE A 63 1.44 -6.85 -6.47
N GLN A 64 1.64 -5.69 -7.05
CA GLN A 64 2.78 -5.38 -7.90
C GLN A 64 3.40 -4.06 -7.45
N LEU A 65 4.68 -3.85 -7.75
CA LEU A 65 5.29 -2.54 -7.55
C LEU A 65 4.53 -1.50 -8.37
N GLU A 66 4.30 -0.34 -7.76
CA GLU A 66 3.75 0.77 -8.50
C GLU A 66 4.75 1.27 -9.55
N ASP A 67 4.21 1.74 -10.67
CA ASP A 67 4.98 2.44 -11.68
C ASP A 67 5.74 3.65 -11.07
N PRO A 68 7.06 3.78 -11.31
CA PRO A 68 7.87 4.85 -10.72
C PRO A 68 7.40 6.28 -11.04
N PHE A 69 6.78 6.50 -12.20
CA PHE A 69 6.23 7.81 -12.56
C PHE A 69 5.00 8.13 -11.72
N GLN A 70 4.11 7.17 -11.49
CA GLN A 70 2.97 7.33 -10.58
C GLN A 70 3.43 7.60 -9.14
N THR A 71 4.46 6.88 -8.67
CA THR A 71 5.06 7.12 -7.35
C THR A 71 5.60 8.55 -7.23
N LYS A 72 6.28 9.04 -8.27
CA LYS A 72 6.81 10.42 -8.29
C LYS A 72 5.68 11.46 -8.26
N ILE A 73 4.60 11.25 -9.03
CA ILE A 73 3.42 12.13 -8.99
C ILE A 73 2.85 12.19 -7.59
N ARG A 74 2.60 11.04 -6.95
CA ARG A 74 2.06 10.99 -5.58
C ARG A 74 2.92 11.76 -4.61
N ASN A 75 4.22 11.46 -4.57
CA ASN A 75 5.15 12.14 -3.66
C ASN A 75 5.15 13.66 -3.88
N THR A 76 5.06 14.12 -5.14
CA THR A 76 4.99 15.54 -5.47
C THR A 76 3.69 16.18 -4.98
N LEU A 77 2.54 15.53 -5.19
CA LEU A 77 1.24 16.03 -4.72
C LEU A 77 1.18 16.10 -3.19
N SER A 78 1.68 15.07 -2.50
CA SER A 78 1.74 15.04 -1.04
C SER A 78 2.67 16.13 -0.46
N GLN A 79 3.74 16.49 -1.18
CA GLN A 79 4.60 17.62 -0.81
C GLN A 79 3.91 18.98 -1.00
N ILE A 80 3.22 19.18 -2.13
CA ILE A 80 2.48 20.42 -2.41
C ILE A 80 1.40 20.65 -1.36
N GLN A 81 0.66 19.61 -0.97
CA GLN A 81 -0.37 19.70 0.06
C GLN A 81 0.20 20.18 1.40
N ARG A 82 1.31 19.58 1.85
CA ARG A 82 2.00 20.01 3.08
C ARG A 82 2.54 21.43 3.05
N TYR A 83 2.85 21.97 1.87
CA TYR A 83 3.34 23.34 1.75
C TYR A 83 2.20 24.38 1.82
N ASN A 84 0.97 23.96 1.53
CA ASN A 84 -0.21 24.81 1.55
C ASN A 84 -1.01 24.70 2.86
N GLU A 85 -0.57 23.87 3.80
CA GLU A 85 -1.06 23.74 5.19
C GLU A 85 -0.20 24.59 6.14
#